data_AF-A0A4Q1VPG4-F1
#
_entry.id   AF-A0A4Q1VPG4-F1
#
_cell.length_a   1.000
_cell.length_b   1.000
_cell.length_c   1.000
_cell.angle_alpha   90.00
_cell.angle_beta   90.00
_cell.angle_gamma   90.00
#
_symmetry.space_group_name_H-M   'P 1'
#
loop_
_entity.id
_entity.type
_entity.pdbx_description
1 polymer ?
#
loop_
_entity_poly.entity_id
_entity_poly.type
_entity_poly.pdbx_seq_one_letter_code
_entity_poly.pdbx_strand_id
1 'polypeptide(L)'
;MTTNSTHLVDRVRELIATGTQVDERIDTLVLRGALPSAEAQADWIAFVDNVPAPFTSLQVYNAAFGGDLVIGETFDSEREIIITLGKPAIDGYAFFMFQSAVAPYLAQRSVLARLAIADLSPAHAFRARGLDVVPWNLAQSAVPPEPPLSPIDPTRYVRDFVPDREVVTDLGPWILLTPPAASSLAFQAWEAIAARRLLGGLVSRAWLEDGQVWLQAAGPPIYRVEADNAALPGALPRLTEVTNWVFLSGMDIEARHLLFSGELARASRPQQDLVTTLDRALEAAKAAYEAHVQSSSRETLKTLADLRKTVIDETQKVAQRAQDLAATLWRDLAVSAAPFVLKILGDAGKPPSPLISSVFYFTAAVFVGLSFALQWRINGSFFKSQQSSRQSWMQTLYSYISAREREEIAEAPIEQAMKNYRETRLILTVVYAFLVAALIAAGVHTLNHAPADQTTNHPAAMEKPQLPQSKSTPSDKH
;
A
#
# COMPACT_ATOMS: atom_id res chain seq x y z
N MET A 1 -16.86 -20.51 47.78
CA MET A 1 -18.14 -20.77 47.11
C MET A 1 -19.20 -20.01 47.87
N THR A 2 -19.95 -19.09 47.26
CA THR A 2 -21.21 -18.63 47.85
C THR A 2 -22.25 -19.70 47.51
N THR A 3 -22.45 -20.65 48.41
CA THR A 3 -23.38 -21.80 48.28
C THR A 3 -24.75 -21.41 47.72
N ASN A 4 -25.19 -20.17 47.97
CA ASN A 4 -26.50 -19.67 47.57
C ASN A 4 -26.66 -19.45 46.05
N SER A 5 -25.62 -19.04 45.32
CA SER A 5 -25.73 -18.80 43.87
C SER A 5 -25.82 -20.10 43.09
N THR A 6 -25.02 -21.10 43.49
CA THR A 6 -25.12 -22.46 42.96
C THR A 6 -26.49 -23.07 43.27
N HIS A 7 -26.98 -22.88 44.49
CA HIS A 7 -28.32 -23.35 44.88
C HIS A 7 -29.43 -22.72 44.03
N LEU A 8 -29.35 -21.41 43.74
CA LEU A 8 -30.30 -20.75 42.84
C LEU A 8 -30.28 -21.39 41.44
N VAL A 9 -29.10 -21.64 40.88
CA VAL A 9 -28.98 -22.28 39.56
C VAL A 9 -29.55 -23.71 39.57
N ASP A 10 -29.37 -24.45 40.66
CA ASP A 10 -29.93 -25.80 40.80
C ASP A 10 -31.46 -25.75 40.89
N ARG A 11 -32.05 -24.79 41.60
CA ARG A 11 -33.51 -24.57 41.63
C ARG A 11 -34.07 -24.13 40.28
N VAL A 12 -33.34 -23.31 39.53
CA VAL A 12 -33.69 -23.00 38.13
C VAL A 12 -33.73 -24.28 37.29
N ARG A 13 -32.72 -25.15 37.39
CA ARG A 13 -32.66 -26.42 36.64
C ARG A 13 -33.79 -27.37 37.00
N GLU A 14 -34.11 -27.49 38.29
CA GLU A 14 -35.22 -28.30 38.77
C GLU A 14 -36.55 -27.81 38.20
N LEU A 15 -36.80 -26.49 38.22
CA LEU A 15 -38.02 -25.91 37.69
C LEU A 15 -38.15 -26.14 36.17
N ILE A 16 -37.05 -26.14 35.43
CA ILE A 16 -37.09 -26.44 33.99
C ILE A 16 -37.40 -27.91 33.73
N ALA A 17 -36.89 -28.81 34.58
CA ALA A 17 -37.17 -30.25 34.47
C ALA A 17 -38.67 -30.59 34.64
N THR A 18 -39.48 -29.70 35.22
CA THR A 18 -40.93 -29.86 35.33
C THR A 18 -41.72 -29.40 34.09
N GLY A 19 -41.04 -28.93 33.03
CA GLY A 19 -41.68 -28.46 31.80
C GLY A 19 -41.96 -26.96 31.75
N THR A 20 -41.35 -26.19 32.65
CA THR A 20 -41.43 -24.71 32.67
C THR A 20 -40.89 -24.10 31.37
N GLN A 21 -41.60 -23.11 30.84
CA GLN A 21 -41.15 -22.37 29.67
C GLN A 21 -40.02 -21.39 30.04
N VAL A 22 -39.01 -21.30 29.18
CA VAL A 22 -37.80 -20.49 29.42
C VAL A 22 -37.65 -19.46 28.30
N ASP A 23 -37.54 -18.18 28.67
CA ASP A 23 -37.07 -17.09 27.79
C ASP A 23 -35.82 -16.49 28.42
N GLU A 24 -34.67 -16.69 27.77
CA GLU A 24 -33.39 -16.19 28.25
C GLU A 24 -32.81 -15.15 27.30
N ARG A 25 -32.49 -13.97 27.85
CA ARG A 25 -31.86 -12.82 27.19
C ARG A 25 -30.55 -12.47 27.88
N ILE A 26 -29.74 -11.57 27.34
CA ILE A 26 -28.40 -11.26 27.90
C ILE A 26 -28.46 -10.80 29.37
N ASP A 27 -29.47 -10.01 29.71
CA ASP A 27 -29.63 -9.32 31.00
C ASP A 27 -30.65 -10.01 31.92
N THR A 28 -31.49 -10.90 31.40
CA THR A 28 -32.66 -11.43 32.10
C THR A 28 -32.91 -12.89 31.75
N LEU A 29 -33.31 -13.69 32.74
CA LEU A 29 -33.91 -15.01 32.57
C LEU A 29 -35.36 -14.96 33.06
N VAL A 30 -36.31 -15.38 32.22
CA VAL A 30 -37.73 -15.47 32.55
C VAL A 30 -38.17 -16.93 32.50
N LEU A 31 -38.75 -17.41 33.59
CA LEU A 31 -39.29 -18.77 33.72
C LEU A 31 -40.81 -18.68 33.94
N ARG A 32 -41.60 -19.45 33.20
CA ARG A 32 -43.07 -19.48 33.31
C ARG A 32 -43.56 -20.90 33.52
N GLY A 33 -44.18 -21.17 34.67
CA GLY A 33 -44.61 -22.51 35.04
C GLY A 33 -45.16 -22.58 36.46
N ALA A 34 -45.31 -23.80 36.97
CA ALA A 34 -45.77 -24.05 38.34
C ALA A 34 -44.62 -24.55 39.21
N LEU A 35 -44.65 -24.19 40.50
CA LEU A 35 -43.66 -24.66 41.46
C LEU A 35 -43.92 -26.12 41.84
N PRO A 36 -42.87 -26.96 41.94
CA PRO A 36 -43.05 -28.39 42.20
C PRO A 36 -43.51 -28.71 43.63
N SER A 37 -43.23 -27.84 44.59
CA SER A 37 -43.52 -28.09 46.01
C SER A 37 -43.58 -26.80 46.84
N ALA A 38 -44.17 -26.90 48.03
CA ALA A 38 -44.15 -25.83 49.02
C ALA A 38 -42.73 -25.46 49.48
N GLU A 39 -41.81 -26.42 49.49
CA GLU A 39 -40.39 -26.19 49.79
C GLU A 39 -39.73 -25.33 48.70
N ALA A 40 -39.97 -25.66 47.43
CA ALA A 40 -39.47 -24.85 46.30
C ALA A 40 -40.03 -23.43 46.37
N GLN A 41 -41.30 -23.25 46.75
CA GLN A 41 -41.88 -21.93 46.97
C GLN A 41 -41.16 -21.15 48.07
N ALA A 42 -40.90 -21.78 49.22
CA ALA A 42 -40.20 -21.13 50.32
C ALA A 42 -38.78 -20.70 49.90
N ASP A 43 -38.08 -21.55 49.14
CA ASP A 43 -36.74 -21.24 48.63
C ASP A 43 -36.74 -20.07 47.64
N TRP A 44 -37.66 -20.06 46.69
CA TRP A 44 -37.80 -18.98 45.72
C TRP A 44 -38.11 -17.64 46.39
N ILE A 45 -39.01 -17.62 47.39
CA ILE A 45 -39.29 -16.42 48.18
C ILE A 45 -38.06 -16.00 48.98
N ALA A 46 -37.33 -16.95 49.60
CA ALA A 46 -36.10 -16.63 50.35
C ALA A 46 -35.01 -16.01 49.47
N PHE A 47 -34.92 -16.40 48.19
CA PHE A 47 -34.01 -15.76 47.23
C PHE A 47 -34.44 -14.33 46.86
N VAL A 48 -35.74 -14.01 46.86
CA VAL A 48 -36.22 -12.65 46.57
C VAL A 48 -35.69 -11.67 47.63
N ASP A 49 -35.73 -12.07 48.90
CA ASP A 49 -35.24 -11.24 50.01
C ASP A 49 -33.71 -11.12 50.05
N ASN A 50 -33.00 -12.11 49.49
CA ASN A 50 -31.54 -12.16 49.49
C ASN A 50 -31.00 -12.73 48.17
N VAL A 51 -31.07 -11.90 47.11
CA VAL A 51 -30.60 -12.27 45.78
C VAL A 51 -29.09 -12.55 45.83
N PRO A 52 -28.65 -13.79 45.53
CA PRO A 52 -27.24 -14.13 45.61
C PRO A 52 -26.45 -13.50 44.47
N ALA A 53 -25.29 -12.91 44.77
CA ALA A 53 -24.34 -12.48 43.74
C ALA A 53 -23.94 -13.68 42.85
N PRO A 54 -23.74 -13.49 41.53
CA PRO A 54 -23.67 -12.23 40.80
C PRO A 54 -25.02 -11.75 40.22
N PHE A 55 -26.14 -12.35 40.59
CA PHE A 55 -27.46 -11.93 40.12
C PHE A 55 -27.85 -10.58 40.72
N THR A 56 -28.62 -9.79 39.96
CA THR A 56 -28.92 -8.38 40.27
C THR A 56 -30.32 -8.18 40.81
N SER A 57 -31.27 -9.02 40.38
CA SER A 57 -32.65 -8.99 40.86
C SER A 57 -33.28 -10.37 40.75
N LEU A 58 -34.32 -10.61 41.55
CA LEU A 58 -35.18 -11.77 41.42
C LEU A 58 -36.60 -11.34 41.77
N GLN A 59 -37.56 -11.71 40.93
CA GLN A 59 -38.99 -11.50 41.14
C GLN A 59 -39.72 -12.82 40.92
N VAL A 60 -40.69 -13.12 41.79
CA VAL A 60 -41.59 -14.27 41.67
C VAL A 60 -43.01 -13.72 41.60
N TYR A 61 -43.54 -13.59 40.39
CA TYR A 61 -44.83 -12.97 40.13
C TYR A 61 -45.94 -14.01 39.99
N ASN A 62 -47.06 -13.77 40.67
CA ASN A 62 -48.25 -14.59 40.61
C ASN A 62 -49.22 -14.04 39.56
N ALA A 63 -49.32 -14.74 38.43
CA ALA A 63 -50.12 -14.28 37.29
C ALA A 63 -51.63 -14.21 37.59
N ALA A 64 -52.12 -15.08 38.48
CA ALA A 64 -53.55 -15.17 38.80
C ALA A 64 -54.04 -14.01 39.68
N PHE A 65 -53.18 -13.46 40.54
CA PHE A 65 -53.56 -12.44 41.52
C PHE A 65 -53.01 -11.04 41.20
N GLY A 66 -52.18 -10.91 40.16
CA GLY A 66 -51.69 -9.61 39.71
C GLY A 66 -50.62 -9.00 40.62
N GLY A 67 -49.84 -9.82 41.32
CA GLY A 67 -48.86 -9.34 42.31
C GLY A 67 -47.73 -10.33 42.58
N ASP A 68 -46.72 -9.89 43.31
CA ASP A 68 -45.59 -10.72 43.72
C ASP A 68 -45.98 -11.71 44.82
N LEU A 69 -45.39 -12.90 44.77
CA LEU A 69 -45.57 -13.93 45.77
C LEU A 69 -44.88 -13.50 47.07
N VAL A 70 -45.62 -13.45 48.18
CA VAL A 70 -45.06 -13.03 49.49
C VAL A 70 -44.94 -14.18 50.49
N ILE A 71 -44.08 -13.99 51.50
CA ILE A 71 -43.93 -14.92 52.63
C ILE A 71 -45.31 -15.16 53.28
N GLY A 72 -45.64 -16.44 53.49
CA GLY A 72 -46.86 -16.86 54.18
C GLY A 72 -48.04 -17.18 53.26
N GLU A 73 -47.92 -16.97 51.94
CA GLU A 73 -48.91 -17.48 50.99
C GLU A 73 -48.94 -19.01 50.96
N THR A 74 -50.14 -19.60 50.95
CA THR A 74 -50.33 -21.04 50.83
C THR A 74 -49.89 -21.53 49.45
N PHE A 75 -49.09 -22.60 49.45
CA PHE A 75 -48.67 -23.27 48.22
C PHE A 75 -49.87 -23.86 47.47
N ASP A 76 -49.82 -23.72 46.14
CA ASP A 76 -50.77 -24.27 45.19
C ASP A 76 -50.00 -24.82 44.00
N SER A 77 -50.13 -26.13 43.75
CA SER A 77 -49.41 -26.85 42.70
C SER A 77 -49.89 -26.53 41.29
N GLU A 78 -51.09 -25.98 41.13
CA GLU A 78 -51.63 -25.57 39.82
C GLU A 78 -51.38 -24.09 39.51
N ARG A 79 -50.81 -23.34 40.47
CA ARG A 79 -50.55 -21.92 40.32
C ARG A 79 -49.45 -21.66 39.31
N GLU A 80 -49.81 -20.95 38.26
CA GLU A 80 -48.85 -20.40 37.30
C GLU A 80 -48.13 -19.18 37.90
N ILE A 81 -46.80 -19.24 37.87
CA ILE A 81 -45.92 -18.16 38.30
C ILE A 81 -44.97 -17.75 37.18
N ILE A 82 -44.52 -16.51 37.25
CA ILE A 82 -43.51 -15.94 36.37
C ILE A 82 -42.32 -15.55 37.24
N ILE A 83 -41.19 -16.23 37.06
CA ILE A 83 -39.95 -15.90 37.75
C ILE A 83 -39.08 -15.08 36.80
N THR A 84 -38.64 -13.90 37.25
CA THR A 84 -37.73 -13.04 36.49
C THR A 84 -36.44 -12.86 37.28
N LEU A 85 -35.33 -13.34 36.73
CA LEU A 85 -33.99 -13.27 37.31
C LEU A 85 -33.12 -12.30 36.51
N GLY A 86 -32.64 -11.25 37.17
CA GLY A 86 -31.69 -10.29 36.62
C GLY A 86 -30.26 -10.81 36.65
N LYS A 87 -29.58 -10.70 35.52
CA LYS A 87 -28.17 -11.08 35.33
C LYS A 87 -27.26 -9.85 35.43
N PRO A 88 -25.97 -10.04 35.70
CA PRO A 88 -25.03 -8.92 35.76
C PRO A 88 -24.89 -8.26 34.38
N ALA A 89 -24.90 -6.92 34.36
CA ALA A 89 -24.56 -6.13 33.18
C ALA A 89 -23.11 -5.67 33.29
N ILE A 90 -22.21 -6.34 32.56
CA ILE A 90 -20.77 -6.01 32.52
C ILE A 90 -20.38 -5.80 31.06
N ASP A 91 -19.68 -4.70 30.80
CA ASP A 91 -19.24 -4.34 29.45
C ASP A 91 -18.44 -5.48 28.80
N GLY A 92 -18.83 -5.84 27.58
CA GLY A 92 -18.20 -6.91 26.81
C GLY A 92 -18.60 -8.34 27.21
N TYR A 93 -19.51 -8.52 28.17
CA TYR A 93 -20.01 -9.83 28.59
C TYR A 93 -21.46 -10.06 28.19
N ALA A 94 -21.74 -11.25 27.66
CA ALA A 94 -23.07 -11.83 27.64
C ALA A 94 -23.11 -13.03 28.59
N PHE A 95 -24.05 -13.01 29.54
CA PHE A 95 -24.23 -14.10 30.49
C PHE A 95 -25.42 -14.97 30.08
N PHE A 96 -25.24 -16.29 30.13
CA PHE A 96 -26.30 -17.26 29.87
C PHE A 96 -26.28 -18.35 30.94
N MET A 97 -27.45 -18.86 31.27
CA MET A 97 -27.64 -20.00 32.16
C MET A 97 -27.58 -21.29 31.35
N PHE A 98 -28.07 -21.26 30.10
CA PHE A 98 -28.17 -22.42 29.23
C PHE A 98 -27.43 -22.25 27.91
N GLN A 99 -26.76 -23.32 27.47
CA GLN A 99 -26.16 -23.38 26.14
C GLN A 99 -27.20 -23.25 25.02
N SER A 100 -28.43 -23.75 25.21
CA SER A 100 -29.50 -23.70 24.20
C SER A 100 -29.98 -22.27 23.91
N ALA A 101 -29.86 -21.36 24.86
CA ALA A 101 -30.27 -19.95 24.72
C ALA A 101 -29.28 -19.11 23.88
N VAL A 102 -28.12 -19.67 23.55
CA VAL A 102 -27.04 -18.94 22.87
C VAL A 102 -27.30 -18.78 21.37
N ALA A 103 -27.97 -19.74 20.72
CA ALA A 103 -28.13 -19.72 19.26
C ALA A 103 -28.87 -18.47 18.73
N PRO A 104 -30.02 -18.03 19.31
CA PRO A 104 -30.69 -16.80 18.88
C PRO A 104 -29.83 -15.55 19.08
N TYR A 105 -29.00 -15.53 20.12
CA TYR A 105 -28.09 -14.43 20.39
C TYR A 105 -26.97 -14.36 19.34
N LEU A 106 -26.35 -15.49 19.02
CA LEU A 106 -25.29 -15.56 18.00
C LEU A 106 -25.81 -15.21 16.59
N ALA A 107 -27.11 -15.37 16.32
CA ALA A 107 -27.70 -14.99 15.04
C ALA A 107 -27.68 -13.46 14.80
N GLN A 108 -27.48 -12.66 15.85
CA GLN A 108 -27.36 -11.20 15.75
C GLN A 108 -26.10 -10.80 14.96
N ARG A 109 -26.09 -9.57 14.41
CA ARG A 109 -24.96 -9.08 13.58
C ARG A 109 -23.72 -8.75 14.40
N SER A 110 -23.91 -8.41 15.67
CA SER A 110 -22.84 -8.08 16.61
C SER A 110 -22.98 -8.92 17.86
N VAL A 111 -21.86 -9.48 18.31
CA VAL A 111 -21.77 -10.24 19.56
C VAL A 111 -20.76 -9.57 20.48
N LEU A 112 -20.95 -9.76 21.78
CA LEU A 112 -20.03 -9.27 22.80
C LEU A 112 -18.77 -10.17 22.84
N ALA A 113 -17.66 -9.60 23.30
CA ALA A 113 -16.36 -10.24 23.26
C ALA A 113 -16.27 -11.51 24.12
N ARG A 114 -17.16 -11.69 25.11
CA ARG A 114 -17.17 -12.87 25.96
C ARG A 114 -18.58 -13.35 26.27
N LEU A 115 -18.80 -14.65 26.11
CA LEU A 115 -20.01 -15.36 26.47
C LEU A 115 -19.70 -16.26 27.65
N ALA A 116 -20.30 -15.98 28.79
CA ALA A 116 -20.14 -16.76 30.01
C ALA A 116 -21.42 -17.59 30.23
N ILE A 117 -21.29 -18.92 30.21
CA ILE A 117 -22.44 -19.84 30.23
C ILE A 117 -22.38 -20.74 31.47
N ALA A 118 -23.44 -20.77 32.29
CA ALA A 118 -23.43 -21.48 33.59
C ALA A 118 -23.45 -23.02 33.48
N ASP A 119 -24.15 -23.58 32.50
CA ASP A 119 -24.19 -25.03 32.23
C ASP A 119 -23.07 -25.50 31.28
N LEU A 120 -22.09 -24.65 30.98
CA LEU A 120 -20.94 -25.01 30.15
C LEU A 120 -19.80 -25.60 30.99
N SER A 121 -19.30 -26.76 30.57
CA SER A 121 -18.10 -27.37 31.16
C SER A 121 -16.82 -26.70 30.64
N PRO A 122 -15.73 -26.64 31.41
CA PRO A 122 -14.42 -26.20 30.92
C PRO A 122 -13.94 -26.93 29.66
N ALA A 123 -14.31 -28.21 29.49
CA ALA A 123 -13.97 -28.99 28.29
C ALA A 123 -14.68 -28.50 27.02
N HIS A 124 -15.78 -27.76 27.17
CA HIS A 124 -16.58 -27.20 26.08
C HIS A 124 -16.24 -25.74 25.77
N ALA A 125 -15.30 -25.14 26.51
CA ALA A 125 -14.85 -23.78 26.30
C ALA A 125 -14.05 -23.66 25.00
N PHE A 126 -14.20 -22.55 24.29
CA PHE A 126 -13.47 -22.29 23.05
C PHE A 126 -13.20 -20.80 22.85
N ARG A 127 -12.26 -20.48 21.97
CA ARG A 127 -11.85 -19.11 21.67
C ARG A 127 -11.84 -18.87 20.17
N ALA A 128 -12.52 -17.81 19.75
CA ALA A 128 -12.41 -17.19 18.45
C ALA A 128 -11.71 -15.82 18.58
N ARG A 129 -11.30 -15.22 17.47
CA ARG A 129 -10.47 -14.00 17.50
C ARG A 129 -11.12 -12.82 18.22
N GLY A 130 -12.43 -12.67 18.11
CA GLY A 130 -13.19 -11.60 18.78
C GLY A 130 -14.21 -12.10 19.81
N LEU A 131 -14.15 -13.38 20.19
CA LEU A 131 -15.15 -14.01 21.04
C LEU A 131 -14.55 -15.14 21.90
N ASP A 132 -14.69 -15.02 23.21
CA ASP A 132 -14.39 -16.08 24.18
C ASP A 132 -15.69 -16.72 24.68
N VAL A 133 -15.82 -18.05 24.57
CA VAL A 133 -16.95 -18.79 25.16
C VAL A 133 -16.43 -19.63 26.32
N VAL A 134 -16.86 -19.27 27.54
CA VAL A 134 -16.30 -19.80 28.79
C VAL A 134 -17.38 -20.20 29.79
N PRO A 135 -17.08 -21.12 30.72
CA PRO A 135 -17.95 -21.41 31.85
C PRO A 135 -18.17 -20.17 32.70
N TRP A 136 -19.41 -19.93 33.11
CA TRP A 136 -19.72 -18.85 34.05
C TRP A 136 -19.33 -19.26 35.46
N ASN A 137 -18.21 -18.73 35.95
CA ASN A 137 -17.80 -18.90 37.34
C ASN A 137 -18.61 -17.98 38.26
N LEU A 138 -19.70 -18.50 38.83
CA LEU A 138 -20.58 -17.75 39.74
C LEU A 138 -19.91 -17.30 41.05
N ALA A 139 -18.77 -17.89 41.41
CA ALA A 139 -18.04 -17.51 42.64
C ALA A 139 -17.07 -16.35 42.43
N GLN A 140 -16.80 -15.95 41.19
CA GLN A 140 -15.82 -14.92 40.85
C GLN A 140 -16.50 -13.80 40.08
N SER A 141 -16.25 -12.55 40.49
CA SER A 141 -16.67 -11.40 39.71
C SER A 141 -16.01 -11.43 38.34
N ALA A 142 -16.81 -11.27 37.30
CA ALA A 142 -16.28 -11.19 35.94
C ALA A 142 -15.43 -9.91 35.78
N VAL A 143 -14.26 -10.08 35.19
CA VAL A 143 -13.34 -8.98 34.88
C VAL A 143 -13.56 -8.61 33.41
N PRO A 144 -13.78 -7.33 33.05
CA PRO A 144 -13.96 -6.90 31.67
C PRO A 144 -12.94 -7.53 30.72
N PRO A 145 -13.35 -7.97 29.52
CA PRO A 145 -12.44 -8.60 28.59
C PRO A 145 -11.39 -7.59 28.10
N GLU A 146 -10.30 -8.10 27.53
CA GLU A 146 -9.32 -7.26 26.85
C GLU A 146 -10.01 -6.42 25.74
N PRO A 147 -9.47 -5.23 25.43
CA PRO A 147 -10.05 -4.39 24.40
C PRO A 147 -10.19 -5.14 23.07
N PRO A 148 -11.29 -4.93 22.34
CA PRO A 148 -11.56 -5.67 21.12
C PRO A 148 -10.45 -5.42 20.08
N LEU A 149 -10.05 -6.49 19.39
CA LEU A 149 -9.16 -6.38 18.24
C LEU A 149 -9.81 -5.54 17.14
N SER A 150 -8.99 -4.98 16.24
CA SER A 150 -9.52 -4.28 15.07
C SER A 150 -10.45 -5.20 14.28
N PRO A 151 -11.67 -4.72 13.93
CA PRO A 151 -12.66 -5.55 13.26
C PRO A 151 -12.19 -5.94 11.86
N ILE A 152 -12.55 -7.15 11.45
CA ILE A 152 -12.33 -7.64 10.09
C ILE A 152 -13.61 -7.39 9.31
N ASP A 153 -13.69 -6.27 8.60
CA ASP A 153 -14.89 -5.82 7.91
C ASP A 153 -14.95 -6.28 6.43
N PRO A 154 -15.79 -7.27 6.07
CA PRO A 154 -15.96 -7.73 4.70
C PRO A 154 -16.93 -6.88 3.88
N THR A 155 -17.68 -5.95 4.48
CA THR A 155 -18.82 -5.25 3.83
C THR A 155 -18.41 -4.42 2.61
N ARG A 156 -17.13 -4.05 2.51
CA ARG A 156 -16.55 -3.33 1.37
C ARG A 156 -16.39 -4.20 0.13
N TYR A 157 -16.31 -5.51 0.30
CA TYR A 157 -15.99 -6.46 -0.77
C TYR A 157 -17.21 -7.28 -1.22
N VAL A 158 -18.27 -7.31 -0.40
CA VAL A 158 -19.48 -8.09 -0.64
C VAL A 158 -20.67 -7.17 -0.88
N ARG A 159 -21.43 -7.40 -1.96
CA ARG A 159 -22.70 -6.69 -2.17
C ARG A 159 -23.84 -7.42 -1.48
N ASP A 160 -24.28 -6.85 -0.36
CA ASP A 160 -25.36 -7.42 0.44
C ASP A 160 -26.71 -6.78 0.10
N PHE A 161 -27.57 -7.57 -0.55
CA PHE A 161 -28.94 -7.20 -0.93
C PHE A 161 -30.00 -7.78 0.02
N VAL A 162 -29.59 -8.43 1.11
CA VAL A 162 -30.54 -8.92 2.13
C VAL A 162 -31.01 -7.74 2.98
N PRO A 163 -32.33 -7.54 3.20
CA PRO A 163 -32.85 -6.40 3.97
C PRO A 163 -32.25 -6.26 5.38
N ASP A 164 -32.16 -7.37 6.11
CA ASP A 164 -31.58 -7.44 7.46
C ASP A 164 -30.05 -7.52 7.46
N ARG A 165 -29.45 -7.48 6.26
CA ARG A 165 -28.03 -7.48 5.98
C ARG A 165 -27.28 -8.71 6.53
N GLU A 166 -27.15 -9.71 5.67
CA GLU A 166 -26.50 -10.98 5.97
C GLU A 166 -25.01 -10.86 6.31
N VAL A 167 -24.31 -9.91 5.68
CA VAL A 167 -22.86 -9.76 5.85
C VAL A 167 -22.58 -8.95 7.11
N VAL A 168 -21.86 -9.54 8.06
CA VAL A 168 -21.48 -8.90 9.33
C VAL A 168 -20.38 -7.86 9.13
N THR A 169 -20.29 -6.89 10.05
CA THR A 169 -19.25 -5.84 10.03
C THR A 169 -17.93 -6.27 10.69
N ASP A 170 -17.91 -7.44 11.33
CA ASP A 170 -16.70 -8.03 11.91
C ASP A 170 -16.74 -9.56 11.79
N LEU A 171 -15.75 -10.13 11.09
CA LEU A 171 -15.55 -11.58 10.99
C LEU A 171 -14.80 -12.17 12.20
N GLY A 172 -14.16 -11.34 13.03
CA GLY A 172 -13.33 -11.77 14.15
C GLY A 172 -13.99 -12.79 15.09
N PRO A 173 -15.23 -12.58 15.57
CA PRO A 173 -15.95 -13.52 16.42
C PRO A 173 -16.22 -14.91 15.81
N TRP A 174 -16.05 -15.04 14.50
CA TRP A 174 -16.37 -16.24 13.72
C TRP A 174 -15.11 -17.00 13.24
N ILE A 175 -13.91 -16.47 13.51
CA ILE A 175 -12.63 -17.12 13.18
C ILE A 175 -12.14 -17.90 14.40
N LEU A 176 -12.17 -19.23 14.32
CA LEU A 176 -11.71 -20.11 15.41
C LEU A 176 -10.21 -19.95 15.66
N LEU A 177 -9.81 -19.80 16.92
CA LEU A 177 -8.41 -19.82 17.35
C LEU A 177 -8.08 -21.04 18.18
N THR A 178 -8.96 -21.42 19.10
CA THR A 178 -8.78 -22.57 19.98
C THR A 178 -10.08 -23.36 20.00
N PRO A 179 -10.09 -24.59 19.44
CA PRO A 179 -11.26 -25.45 19.48
C PRO A 179 -11.53 -25.96 20.92
N PRO A 180 -12.78 -26.36 21.23
CA PRO A 180 -13.07 -26.99 22.50
C PRO A 180 -12.48 -28.41 22.56
N ALA A 181 -12.25 -28.93 23.77
CA ALA A 181 -11.80 -30.31 23.96
C ALA A 181 -12.90 -31.33 23.66
N ALA A 182 -14.18 -30.94 23.82
CA ALA A 182 -15.34 -31.72 23.44
C ALA A 182 -16.44 -30.82 22.87
N SER A 183 -17.20 -31.33 21.89
CA SER A 183 -18.32 -30.60 21.28
C SER A 183 -19.44 -30.36 22.29
N SER A 184 -20.13 -29.23 22.15
CA SER A 184 -21.23 -28.80 23.01
C SER A 184 -22.34 -28.16 22.19
N LEU A 185 -23.53 -27.95 22.77
CA LEU A 185 -24.64 -27.29 22.06
C LEU A 185 -24.28 -25.85 21.69
N ALA A 186 -23.59 -25.15 22.58
CA ALA A 186 -23.12 -23.79 22.33
C ALA A 186 -22.09 -23.76 21.17
N PHE A 187 -21.17 -24.73 21.13
CA PHE A 187 -20.18 -24.81 20.06
C PHE A 187 -20.83 -25.17 18.71
N GLN A 188 -21.79 -26.10 18.66
CA GLN A 188 -22.49 -26.46 17.43
C GLN A 188 -23.31 -25.29 16.88
N ALA A 189 -24.01 -24.55 17.75
CA ALA A 189 -24.72 -23.34 17.36
C ALA A 189 -23.77 -22.27 16.82
N TRP A 190 -22.64 -22.06 17.49
CA TRP A 190 -21.60 -21.14 17.03
C TRP A 190 -20.99 -21.59 15.70
N GLU A 191 -20.67 -22.87 15.52
CA GLU A 191 -20.06 -23.42 14.32
C GLU A 191 -20.94 -23.22 13.08
N ALA A 192 -22.25 -23.48 13.20
CA ALA A 192 -23.19 -23.26 12.12
C ALA A 192 -23.27 -21.79 11.69
N ILE A 193 -23.36 -20.88 12.67
CA ILE A 193 -23.44 -19.44 12.40
C ILE A 193 -22.10 -18.93 11.88
N ALA A 194 -20.98 -19.36 12.46
CA ALA A 194 -19.64 -18.97 12.06
C ALA A 194 -19.37 -19.37 10.60
N ALA A 195 -19.68 -20.60 10.21
CA ALA A 195 -19.51 -21.05 8.83
C ALA A 195 -20.34 -20.20 7.85
N ARG A 196 -21.60 -19.90 8.18
CA ARG A 196 -22.46 -18.99 7.41
C ARG A 196 -21.86 -17.59 7.29
N ARG A 197 -21.41 -16.98 8.39
CA ARG A 197 -20.82 -15.63 8.40
C ARG A 197 -19.49 -15.56 7.65
N LEU A 198 -18.62 -16.54 7.82
CA LEU A 198 -17.34 -16.61 7.11
C LEU A 198 -17.56 -16.76 5.61
N LEU A 199 -18.43 -17.67 5.16
CA LEU A 199 -18.74 -17.79 3.73
C LEU A 199 -19.37 -16.49 3.21
N GLY A 200 -20.28 -15.89 3.97
CA GLY A 200 -20.90 -14.61 3.64
C GLY A 200 -19.89 -13.48 3.42
N GLY A 201 -18.78 -13.47 4.15
CA GLY A 201 -17.68 -12.51 3.98
C GLY A 201 -16.69 -12.84 2.85
N LEU A 202 -16.74 -14.04 2.28
CA LEU A 202 -15.83 -14.52 1.24
C LEU A 202 -16.43 -14.52 -0.17
N VAL A 203 -17.76 -14.44 -0.27
CA VAL A 203 -18.49 -14.41 -1.54
C VAL A 203 -18.63 -12.98 -2.06
N SER A 204 -18.93 -12.83 -3.35
CA SER A 204 -19.13 -11.50 -3.95
C SER A 204 -20.46 -10.84 -3.61
N ARG A 205 -21.51 -11.62 -3.33
CA ARG A 205 -22.89 -11.13 -3.13
C ARG A 205 -23.67 -12.00 -2.14
N ALA A 206 -24.57 -11.36 -1.41
CA ALA A 206 -25.63 -12.02 -0.66
C ALA A 206 -26.99 -11.44 -1.10
N TRP A 207 -28.03 -12.25 -1.20
CA TRP A 207 -29.38 -11.77 -1.48
C TRP A 207 -30.45 -12.70 -0.93
N LEU A 208 -31.69 -12.20 -0.90
CA LEU A 208 -32.88 -12.93 -0.50
C LEU A 208 -33.70 -13.29 -1.74
N GLU A 209 -34.03 -14.57 -1.91
CA GLU A 209 -34.87 -15.10 -2.99
C GLU A 209 -35.82 -16.14 -2.39
N ASP A 210 -37.13 -15.97 -2.57
CA ASP A 210 -38.17 -16.85 -2.01
C ASP A 210 -38.07 -17.11 -0.50
N GLY A 211 -37.65 -16.09 0.27
CA GLY A 211 -37.47 -16.19 1.72
C GLY A 211 -36.18 -16.89 2.16
N GLN A 212 -35.33 -17.29 1.21
CA GLN A 212 -34.05 -17.95 1.45
C GLN A 212 -32.87 -17.04 1.12
N VAL A 213 -31.86 -17.07 1.99
CA VAL A 213 -30.64 -16.29 1.79
C VAL A 213 -29.64 -17.09 0.96
N TRP A 214 -29.20 -16.50 -0.14
CA TRP A 214 -28.22 -17.08 -1.06
C TRP A 214 -26.90 -16.33 -1.02
N LEU A 215 -25.81 -17.08 -0.87
CA LEU A 215 -24.43 -16.60 -0.90
C LEU A 215 -23.83 -16.93 -2.27
N GLN A 216 -23.42 -15.91 -3.02
CA GLN A 216 -23.01 -16.06 -4.42
C GLN A 216 -21.58 -15.59 -4.70
N ALA A 217 -20.79 -16.49 -5.27
CA ALA A 217 -19.51 -16.20 -5.88
C ALA A 217 -19.70 -15.82 -7.36
N ALA A 218 -19.29 -14.61 -7.74
CA ALA A 218 -19.43 -14.11 -9.10
C ALA A 218 -18.29 -14.63 -9.99
N GLY A 219 -18.67 -15.32 -11.05
CA GLY A 219 -17.78 -15.80 -12.11
C GLY A 219 -18.60 -16.55 -13.16
N PRO A 220 -18.04 -16.84 -14.34
CA PRO A 220 -18.58 -17.86 -15.24
C PRO A 220 -17.93 -19.23 -14.92
N PRO A 221 -18.70 -20.25 -14.47
CA PRO A 221 -20.12 -20.23 -14.12
C PRO A 221 -20.38 -19.57 -12.75
N ILE A 222 -21.63 -19.14 -12.53
CA ILE A 222 -22.06 -18.60 -11.23
C ILE A 222 -22.15 -19.75 -10.24
N TYR A 223 -21.66 -19.54 -9.02
CA TYR A 223 -21.80 -20.50 -7.92
C TYR A 223 -22.61 -19.90 -6.78
N ARG A 224 -23.58 -20.67 -6.27
CA ARG A 224 -24.49 -20.28 -5.20
C ARG A 224 -24.56 -21.36 -4.13
N VAL A 225 -24.61 -20.91 -2.87
CA VAL A 225 -24.81 -21.75 -1.70
C VAL A 225 -25.88 -21.11 -0.83
N GLU A 226 -26.82 -21.91 -0.35
CA GLU A 226 -27.81 -21.47 0.64
C GLU A 226 -27.11 -21.16 1.96
N ALA A 227 -27.45 -20.03 2.60
CA ALA A 227 -26.81 -19.64 3.85
C ALA A 227 -27.07 -20.62 5.00
N ASP A 228 -28.18 -21.37 4.94
CA ASP A 228 -28.58 -22.40 5.92
C ASP A 228 -28.25 -23.83 5.46
N ASN A 229 -27.33 -23.98 4.50
CA ASN A 229 -26.93 -25.30 4.01
C ASN A 229 -26.26 -26.13 5.12
N ALA A 230 -26.79 -27.32 5.39
CA ALA A 230 -26.34 -28.24 6.44
C ALA A 230 -24.88 -28.71 6.28
N ALA A 231 -24.26 -28.55 5.11
CA ALA A 231 -22.85 -28.87 4.88
C ALA A 231 -21.88 -27.77 5.33
N LEU A 232 -22.36 -26.55 5.62
CA LEU A 232 -21.52 -25.41 6.01
C LEU A 232 -20.74 -25.63 7.31
N PRO A 233 -21.33 -26.12 8.42
CA PRO A 233 -20.60 -26.36 9.67
C PRO A 233 -19.34 -27.21 9.45
N GLY A 234 -19.46 -28.30 8.68
CA GLY A 234 -18.35 -29.20 8.37
C GLY A 234 -17.23 -28.57 7.53
N ALA A 235 -17.48 -27.41 6.90
CA ALA A 235 -16.50 -26.64 6.14
C ALA A 235 -15.80 -25.54 6.95
N LEU A 236 -16.16 -25.34 8.23
CA LEU A 236 -15.61 -24.28 9.09
C LEU A 236 -14.07 -24.24 9.10
N PRO A 237 -13.33 -25.37 9.23
CA PRO A 237 -11.86 -25.31 9.26
C PRO A 237 -11.28 -24.70 7.97
N ARG A 238 -11.82 -25.08 6.82
CA ARG A 238 -11.35 -24.55 5.52
C ARG A 238 -11.80 -23.11 5.32
N LEU A 239 -13.02 -22.75 5.71
CA LEU A 239 -13.48 -21.36 5.69
C LEU A 239 -12.61 -20.45 6.57
N THR A 240 -12.18 -20.95 7.74
CA THR A 240 -11.25 -20.25 8.64
C THR A 240 -9.89 -20.03 7.96
N GLU A 241 -9.34 -21.06 7.31
CA GLU A 241 -8.07 -20.93 6.57
C GLU A 241 -8.16 -19.92 5.43
N VAL A 242 -9.23 -19.99 4.62
CA VAL A 242 -9.46 -19.03 3.53
C VAL A 242 -9.57 -17.62 4.09
N THR A 243 -10.36 -17.42 5.15
CA THR A 243 -10.54 -16.10 5.79
C THR A 243 -9.21 -15.54 6.29
N ASN A 244 -8.37 -16.38 6.91
CA ASN A 244 -7.03 -15.98 7.34
C ASN A 244 -6.13 -15.58 6.14
N TRP A 245 -6.22 -16.31 5.03
CA TRP A 245 -5.47 -15.96 3.82
C TRP A 245 -5.93 -14.64 3.19
N VAL A 246 -7.24 -14.45 3.03
CA VAL A 246 -7.82 -13.26 2.40
C VAL A 246 -7.58 -12.01 3.27
N PHE A 247 -7.97 -12.06 4.54
CA PHE A 247 -8.08 -10.86 5.38
C PHE A 247 -6.88 -10.62 6.30
N LEU A 248 -6.12 -11.65 6.66
CA LEU A 248 -5.06 -11.53 7.68
C LEU A 248 -3.63 -11.70 7.15
N SER A 249 -3.44 -12.14 5.90
CA SER A 249 -2.10 -12.42 5.33
C SER A 249 -1.42 -11.20 4.66
N GLY A 250 -1.95 -9.99 4.83
CA GLY A 250 -1.32 -8.75 4.36
C GLY A 250 -2.33 -7.71 3.86
N MET A 251 -1.84 -6.60 3.32
CA MET A 251 -2.67 -5.42 3.01
C MET A 251 -3.56 -5.56 1.76
N ASP A 252 -3.23 -6.46 0.83
CA ASP A 252 -3.95 -6.60 -0.45
C ASP A 252 -5.18 -7.50 -0.32
N ILE A 253 -6.11 -7.09 0.54
CA ILE A 253 -7.34 -7.83 0.84
C ILE A 253 -8.24 -7.86 -0.40
N GLU A 254 -8.34 -6.74 -1.12
CA GLU A 254 -9.22 -6.60 -2.28
C GLU A 254 -8.85 -7.59 -3.40
N ALA A 255 -7.58 -7.67 -3.79
CA ALA A 255 -7.16 -8.61 -4.83
C ALA A 255 -7.36 -10.06 -4.39
N ARG A 256 -7.03 -10.42 -3.14
CA ARG A 256 -7.21 -11.78 -2.63
C ARG A 256 -8.68 -12.18 -2.56
N HIS A 257 -9.55 -11.30 -2.07
CA HIS A 257 -10.98 -11.54 -2.04
C HIS A 257 -11.55 -11.71 -3.45
N LEU A 258 -11.18 -10.83 -4.38
CA LEU A 258 -11.63 -10.91 -5.77
C LEU A 258 -11.18 -12.21 -6.45
N LEU A 259 -9.91 -12.57 -6.30
CA LEU A 259 -9.36 -13.81 -6.85
C LEU A 259 -10.02 -15.03 -6.22
N PHE A 260 -10.17 -15.07 -4.89
CA PHE A 260 -10.83 -16.18 -4.21
C PHE A 260 -12.29 -16.33 -4.63
N SER A 261 -13.09 -15.25 -4.62
CA SER A 261 -14.48 -15.35 -5.05
C SER A 261 -14.59 -15.76 -6.52
N GLY A 262 -13.66 -15.37 -7.39
CA GLY A 262 -13.65 -15.81 -8.79
C GLY A 262 -13.32 -17.29 -8.93
N GLU A 263 -12.30 -17.77 -8.22
CA GLU A 263 -11.89 -19.17 -8.23
C GLU A 263 -12.88 -20.09 -7.52
N LEU A 264 -13.59 -19.61 -6.49
CA LEU A 264 -14.68 -20.34 -5.86
C LEU A 264 -15.80 -20.65 -6.86
N ALA A 265 -16.14 -19.68 -7.71
CA ALA A 265 -17.11 -19.87 -8.77
C ALA A 265 -16.65 -20.90 -9.83
N ARG A 266 -15.36 -20.89 -10.19
CA ARG A 266 -14.76 -21.81 -11.17
C ARG A 266 -14.52 -23.23 -10.64
N ALA A 267 -14.22 -23.36 -9.34
CA ALA A 267 -13.90 -24.63 -8.71
C ALA A 267 -15.15 -25.51 -8.47
N SER A 268 -16.33 -24.88 -8.45
CA SER A 268 -17.62 -25.57 -8.31
C SER A 268 -17.86 -26.54 -9.45
N ARG A 269 -18.22 -27.78 -9.10
CA ARG A 269 -18.67 -28.81 -10.05
C ARG A 269 -19.94 -29.46 -9.53
N PRO A 270 -20.80 -29.97 -10.43
CA PRO A 270 -21.94 -30.79 -10.03
C PRO A 270 -21.50 -31.94 -9.10
N GLN A 271 -22.28 -32.19 -8.04
CA GLN A 271 -22.06 -33.26 -7.04
C GLN A 271 -20.75 -33.18 -6.23
N GLN A 272 -19.99 -32.09 -6.33
CA GLN A 272 -18.80 -31.88 -5.52
C GLN A 272 -19.17 -31.32 -4.14
N ASP A 273 -18.53 -31.82 -3.09
CA ASP A 273 -18.72 -31.29 -1.74
C ASP A 273 -18.10 -29.90 -1.57
N LEU A 274 -18.59 -29.15 -0.58
CA LEU A 274 -18.16 -27.78 -0.34
C LEU A 274 -16.69 -27.69 0.07
N VAL A 275 -16.19 -28.63 0.87
CA VAL A 275 -14.80 -28.62 1.37
C VAL A 275 -13.83 -28.77 0.21
N THR A 276 -14.01 -29.78 -0.64
CA THR A 276 -13.22 -29.98 -1.86
C THR A 276 -13.28 -28.76 -2.80
N THR A 277 -14.43 -28.10 -2.86
CA THR A 277 -14.60 -26.88 -3.66
C THR A 277 -13.79 -25.71 -3.11
N LEU A 278 -13.84 -25.48 -1.79
CA LEU A 278 -13.04 -24.48 -1.09
C LEU A 278 -11.54 -24.78 -1.20
N ASP A 279 -11.15 -26.06 -1.13
CA ASP A 279 -9.77 -26.50 -1.26
C ASP A 279 -9.17 -26.07 -2.60
N ARG A 280 -9.84 -26.46 -3.68
CA ARG A 280 -9.43 -26.13 -5.05
C ARG A 280 -9.44 -24.62 -5.30
N ALA A 281 -10.48 -23.93 -4.82
CA ALA A 281 -10.60 -22.49 -4.96
C ALA A 281 -9.44 -21.76 -4.27
N LEU A 282 -9.07 -22.17 -3.05
CA LEU A 282 -7.98 -21.53 -2.30
C LEU A 282 -6.62 -21.74 -2.99
N GLU A 283 -6.33 -22.97 -3.43
CA GLU A 283 -5.05 -23.25 -4.11
C GLU A 283 -4.94 -22.51 -5.45
N ALA A 284 -6.03 -22.48 -6.23
CA ALA A 284 -6.08 -21.70 -7.47
C ALA A 284 -5.95 -20.20 -7.21
N ALA A 285 -6.60 -19.67 -6.17
CA ALA A 285 -6.53 -18.25 -5.81
C ALA A 285 -5.13 -17.85 -5.32
N LYS A 286 -4.46 -18.69 -4.51
CA LYS A 286 -3.06 -18.50 -4.11
C LYS A 286 -2.14 -18.44 -5.32
N ALA A 287 -2.24 -19.41 -6.22
CA ALA A 287 -1.44 -19.43 -7.45
C ALA A 287 -1.70 -18.21 -8.37
N ALA A 288 -2.97 -17.81 -8.52
CA ALA A 288 -3.34 -16.63 -9.28
C ALA A 288 -2.82 -15.33 -8.63
N TYR A 289 -2.83 -15.25 -7.30
CA TYR A 289 -2.27 -14.13 -6.55
C TYR A 289 -0.75 -14.04 -6.70
N GLU A 290 -0.04 -15.17 -6.61
CA GLU A 290 1.41 -15.21 -6.86
C GLU A 290 1.75 -14.73 -8.28
N ALA A 291 1.00 -15.17 -9.29
CA ALA A 291 1.16 -14.69 -10.66
C ALA A 291 0.84 -13.19 -10.79
N HIS A 292 -0.20 -12.70 -10.11
CA HIS A 292 -0.55 -11.28 -10.07
C HIS A 292 0.61 -10.45 -9.49
N VAL A 293 1.16 -10.84 -8.34
CA VAL A 293 2.29 -10.15 -7.70
C VAL A 293 3.54 -10.16 -8.59
N GLN A 294 3.83 -11.29 -9.24
CA GLN A 294 4.96 -11.40 -10.18
C GLN A 294 4.78 -10.50 -11.41
N SER A 295 3.58 -10.46 -12.01
CA SER A 295 3.30 -9.62 -13.18
C SER A 295 3.37 -8.12 -12.85
N SER A 296 2.82 -7.70 -11.71
CA SER A 296 2.92 -6.32 -11.21
C SER A 296 4.37 -5.88 -11.00
N SER A 297 5.20 -6.78 -10.44
CA SER A 297 6.64 -6.54 -10.26
C SER A 297 7.36 -6.38 -11.61
N ARG A 298 7.03 -7.21 -12.60
CA ARG A 298 7.60 -7.11 -13.97
C ARG A 298 7.24 -5.81 -14.66
N GLU A 299 5.98 -5.36 -14.55
CA GLU A 299 5.56 -4.08 -15.14
C GLU A 299 6.25 -2.90 -14.46
N THR A 300 6.42 -2.95 -13.13
CA THR A 300 7.17 -1.91 -12.38
C THR A 300 8.65 -1.85 -12.80
N LEU A 301 9.29 -3.00 -13.01
CA LEU A 301 10.66 -3.04 -13.54
C LEU A 301 10.75 -2.49 -14.97
N LYS A 302 9.73 -2.77 -15.79
CA LYS A 302 9.65 -2.25 -17.16
C LYS A 302 9.46 -0.74 -17.19
N THR A 303 8.54 -0.19 -16.40
CA THR A 303 8.34 1.27 -16.32
C THR A 303 9.59 1.98 -15.81
N LEU A 304 10.32 1.38 -14.86
CA LEU A 304 11.63 1.89 -14.42
C LEU A 304 12.67 1.86 -15.55
N ALA A 305 12.71 0.79 -16.35
CA ALA A 305 13.60 0.68 -17.50
C ALA A 305 13.26 1.70 -18.60
N ASP A 306 11.98 1.93 -18.87
CA ASP A 306 11.50 2.94 -19.82
C ASP A 306 11.82 4.35 -19.34
N LEU A 307 11.61 4.64 -18.04
CA LEU A 307 11.96 5.93 -17.45
C LEU A 307 13.46 6.19 -17.56
N ARG A 308 14.30 5.17 -17.33
CA ARG A 308 15.76 5.26 -17.55
C ARG A 308 16.08 5.61 -19.00
N LYS A 309 15.45 4.91 -19.96
CA LYS A 309 15.68 5.15 -21.38
C LYS A 309 15.32 6.58 -21.76
N THR A 310 14.16 7.07 -21.32
CA THR A 310 13.73 8.46 -21.54
C THR A 310 14.73 9.45 -20.97
N VAL A 311 15.22 9.26 -19.75
CA VAL A 311 16.22 10.15 -19.13
C VAL A 311 17.53 10.17 -19.91
N ILE A 312 17.99 9.01 -20.41
CA ILE A 312 19.20 8.93 -21.25
C ILE A 312 18.98 9.66 -22.57
N ASP A 313 17.87 9.41 -23.25
CA ASP A 313 17.54 10.03 -24.54
C ASP A 313 17.41 11.56 -24.39
N GLU A 314 16.78 12.04 -23.33
CA GLU A 314 16.69 13.47 -23.01
C GLU A 314 18.06 14.09 -22.73
N THR A 315 18.91 13.41 -21.95
CA THR A 315 20.28 13.87 -21.67
C THR A 315 21.11 13.95 -22.96
N GLN A 316 20.98 12.97 -23.86
CA GLN A 316 21.65 12.98 -25.17
C GLN A 316 21.12 14.11 -26.06
N LYS A 317 19.81 14.34 -26.10
CA LYS A 317 19.21 15.48 -26.83
C LYS A 317 19.70 16.82 -26.30
N VAL A 318 19.83 16.99 -24.98
CA VAL A 318 20.36 18.21 -24.37
C VAL A 318 21.83 18.40 -24.75
N ALA A 319 22.64 17.34 -24.69
CA ALA A 319 24.03 17.38 -25.11
C ALA A 319 24.18 17.77 -26.60
N GLN A 320 23.36 17.18 -27.47
CA GLN A 320 23.33 17.50 -28.89
C GLN A 320 22.93 18.97 -29.11
N ARG A 321 21.86 19.45 -28.47
CA ARG A 321 21.45 20.86 -28.55
C ARG A 321 22.55 21.81 -28.08
N ALA A 322 23.32 21.44 -27.06
CA ALA A 322 24.45 22.24 -26.60
C ALA A 322 25.58 22.28 -27.65
N GLN A 323 25.87 21.15 -28.30
CA GLN A 323 26.84 21.09 -29.41
C GLN A 323 26.37 21.87 -30.64
N ASP A 324 25.08 21.76 -31.01
CA ASP A 324 24.49 22.48 -32.14
C ASP A 324 24.48 23.99 -31.89
N LEU A 325 24.19 24.43 -30.66
CA LEU A 325 24.26 25.82 -30.25
C LEU A 325 25.70 26.33 -30.34
N ALA A 326 26.68 25.55 -29.87
CA ALA A 326 28.09 25.89 -30.04
C ALA A 326 28.45 26.02 -31.53
N ALA A 327 28.05 25.07 -32.37
CA ALA A 327 28.30 25.10 -33.82
C ALA A 327 27.62 26.27 -34.53
N THR A 328 26.44 26.70 -34.06
CA THR A 328 25.73 27.86 -34.59
C THR A 328 26.45 29.15 -34.23
N LEU A 329 26.85 29.31 -32.97
CA LEU A 329 27.67 30.45 -32.55
C LEU A 329 28.98 30.55 -33.34
N TRP A 330 29.61 29.40 -33.65
CA TRP A 330 30.77 29.34 -34.53
C TRP A 330 30.50 29.88 -35.93
N ARG A 331 29.37 29.48 -36.52
CA ARG A 331 28.97 29.91 -37.85
C ARG A 331 28.69 31.42 -37.87
N ASP A 332 27.95 31.92 -36.89
CA ASP A 332 27.62 33.33 -36.77
C ASP A 332 28.86 34.20 -36.57
N LEU A 333 29.86 33.71 -35.81
CA LEU A 333 31.13 34.42 -35.73
C LEU A 333 31.91 34.37 -37.06
N ALA A 334 31.98 33.22 -37.73
CA ALA A 334 32.68 33.13 -39.01
C ALA A 334 32.09 34.09 -40.05
N VAL A 335 30.76 34.18 -40.12
CA VAL A 335 30.04 35.09 -41.03
C VAL A 335 30.27 36.56 -40.66
N SER A 336 30.30 36.91 -39.37
CA SER A 336 30.54 38.29 -38.93
C SER A 336 32.01 38.71 -39.03
N ALA A 337 32.97 37.79 -38.86
CA ALA A 337 34.40 38.05 -38.97
C ALA A 337 34.90 38.07 -40.42
N ALA A 338 34.28 37.31 -41.34
CA ALA A 338 34.73 37.20 -42.72
C ALA A 338 34.84 38.54 -43.47
N PRO A 339 33.89 39.50 -43.39
CA PRO A 339 34.01 40.81 -44.03
C PRO A 339 35.20 41.63 -43.53
N PHE A 340 35.55 41.52 -42.24
CA PHE A 340 36.70 42.22 -41.67
C PHE A 340 38.01 41.65 -42.21
N VAL A 341 38.12 40.32 -42.26
CA VAL A 341 39.29 39.63 -42.82
C VAL A 341 39.42 39.93 -44.32
N LEU A 342 38.33 39.86 -45.08
CA LEU A 342 38.28 40.20 -46.51
C LEU A 342 38.62 41.66 -46.78
N LYS A 343 38.16 42.60 -45.96
CA LYS A 343 38.50 44.03 -46.09
C LYS A 343 40.00 44.28 -45.87
N ILE A 344 40.62 43.54 -44.96
CA ILE A 344 42.06 43.66 -44.66
C ILE A 344 42.92 43.01 -45.75
N LEU A 345 42.50 41.86 -46.30
CA LEU A 345 43.17 41.25 -47.45
C LEU A 345 42.93 42.03 -48.75
N GLY A 346 41.77 42.66 -48.90
CA GLY A 346 41.36 43.45 -50.06
C GLY A 346 42.06 44.81 -50.18
N ASP A 347 42.63 45.33 -49.10
CA ASP A 347 43.53 46.50 -49.09
C ASP A 347 44.94 46.15 -49.65
N ALA A 348 44.97 45.34 -50.71
CA ALA A 348 46.14 44.71 -51.34
C ALA A 348 47.19 45.67 -51.96
N GLY A 349 47.12 46.97 -51.66
CA GLY A 349 48.11 47.98 -52.07
C GLY A 349 48.79 48.72 -50.92
N LYS A 350 48.39 48.50 -49.65
CA LYS A 350 49.04 49.13 -48.49
C LYS A 350 49.35 48.05 -47.44
N PRO A 351 50.58 47.99 -46.89
CA PRO A 351 50.87 47.05 -45.83
C PRO A 351 49.89 47.31 -44.68
N PRO A 352 49.13 46.30 -44.22
CA PRO A 352 48.19 46.48 -43.11
C PRO A 352 48.96 47.00 -41.90
N SER A 353 48.39 47.97 -41.19
CA SER A 353 49.12 48.54 -40.05
C SER A 353 49.47 47.40 -39.07
N PRO A 354 50.72 47.32 -38.60
CA PRO A 354 51.19 46.25 -37.73
C PRO A 354 50.30 46.03 -36.50
N LEU A 355 49.69 47.11 -36.02
CA LEU A 355 48.77 47.13 -34.89
C LEU A 355 47.46 46.40 -35.19
N ILE A 356 46.88 46.62 -36.38
CA ILE A 356 45.64 45.95 -36.81
C ILE A 356 45.88 44.44 -36.94
N SER A 357 46.94 44.02 -37.66
CA SER A 357 47.25 42.59 -37.83
C SER A 357 47.49 41.89 -36.49
N SER A 358 48.18 42.54 -35.56
CA SER A 358 48.41 42.01 -34.21
C SER A 358 47.11 41.83 -33.43
N VAL A 359 46.18 42.79 -33.50
CA VAL A 359 44.84 42.68 -32.89
C VAL A 359 44.06 41.49 -33.44
N PHE A 360 44.16 41.20 -34.74
CA PHE A 360 43.54 40.00 -35.32
C PHE A 360 44.15 38.70 -34.81
N TYR A 361 45.48 38.62 -34.71
CA TYR A 361 46.15 37.44 -34.16
C TYR A 361 45.77 37.18 -32.70
N PHE A 362 45.73 38.23 -31.85
CA PHE A 362 45.28 38.10 -30.47
C PHE A 362 43.79 37.74 -30.36
N THR A 363 42.93 38.36 -31.18
CA THR A 363 41.49 38.05 -31.20
C THR A 363 41.25 36.60 -31.63
N ALA A 364 41.97 36.12 -32.65
CA ALA A 364 41.92 34.72 -33.09
C ALA A 364 42.41 33.76 -31.99
N ALA A 365 43.49 34.11 -31.28
CA ALA A 365 44.02 33.31 -30.18
C ALA A 365 43.02 33.20 -29.00
N VAL A 366 42.45 34.33 -28.57
CA VAL A 366 41.40 34.37 -27.53
C VAL A 366 40.19 33.56 -27.96
N PHE A 367 39.79 33.70 -29.22
CA PHE A 367 38.63 33.03 -29.76
C PHE A 367 38.79 31.50 -29.83
N VAL A 368 39.90 31.02 -30.40
CA VAL A 368 40.22 29.59 -30.46
C VAL A 368 40.36 29.01 -29.05
N GLY A 369 40.99 29.74 -28.14
CA GLY A 369 41.13 29.33 -26.74
C GLY A 369 39.80 29.22 -26.00
N LEU A 370 38.94 30.25 -26.11
CA LEU A 370 37.63 30.28 -25.47
C LEU A 370 36.74 29.15 -25.98
N SER A 371 36.80 28.88 -27.29
CA SER A 371 35.92 27.88 -27.86
C SER A 371 36.37 26.45 -27.61
N PHE A 372 37.68 26.19 -27.60
CA PHE A 372 38.20 24.94 -27.07
C PHE A 372 37.80 24.75 -25.60
N ALA A 373 37.86 25.80 -24.78
CA ALA A 373 37.44 25.76 -23.37
C ALA A 373 35.93 25.50 -23.20
N LEU A 374 35.09 26.03 -24.09
CA LEU A 374 33.65 25.81 -24.07
C LEU A 374 33.30 24.36 -24.47
N GLN A 375 33.89 23.87 -25.57
CA GLN A 375 33.71 22.49 -26.02
C GLN A 375 34.22 21.50 -24.96
N TRP A 376 35.33 21.85 -24.30
CA TRP A 376 35.87 21.12 -23.16
C TRP A 376 34.90 21.05 -21.99
N ARG A 377 34.31 22.18 -21.60
CA ARG A 377 33.36 22.23 -20.48
C ARG A 377 32.11 21.42 -20.77
N ILE A 378 31.55 21.54 -21.98
CA ILE A 378 30.33 20.81 -22.39
C ILE A 378 30.59 19.31 -22.38
N ASN A 379 31.65 18.85 -23.06
CA ASN A 379 31.99 17.43 -23.11
C ASN A 379 32.33 16.89 -21.71
N GLY A 380 33.12 17.63 -20.92
CA GLY A 380 33.47 17.25 -19.55
C GLY A 380 32.25 17.15 -18.63
N SER A 381 31.30 18.09 -18.75
CA SER A 381 30.04 18.06 -17.99
C SER A 381 29.17 16.87 -18.39
N PHE A 382 29.08 16.56 -19.67
CA PHE A 382 28.35 15.40 -20.18
C PHE A 382 28.91 14.09 -19.61
N PHE A 383 30.22 13.87 -19.69
CA PHE A 383 30.85 12.66 -19.15
C PHE A 383 30.72 12.55 -17.62
N LYS A 384 30.81 13.67 -16.89
CA LYS A 384 30.56 13.68 -15.43
C LYS A 384 29.12 13.31 -15.10
N SER A 385 28.14 13.85 -15.84
CA SER A 385 26.72 13.51 -15.67
C SER A 385 26.45 12.03 -15.94
N GLN A 386 27.05 11.49 -17.01
CA GLN A 386 26.95 10.05 -17.33
C GLN A 386 27.59 9.18 -16.24
N GLN A 387 28.74 9.59 -15.69
CA GLN A 387 29.42 8.86 -14.61
C GLN A 387 28.60 8.88 -13.31
N SER A 388 28.02 10.02 -12.94
CA SER A 388 27.17 10.14 -11.74
C SER A 388 25.89 9.32 -11.89
N SER A 389 25.23 9.39 -13.05
CA SER A 389 24.04 8.58 -13.34
C SER A 389 24.36 7.07 -13.29
N ARG A 390 25.55 6.67 -13.76
CA ARG A 390 26.01 5.28 -13.71
C ARG A 390 26.28 4.80 -12.29
N GLN A 391 26.93 5.61 -11.46
CA GLN A 391 27.22 5.25 -10.07
C GLN A 391 25.93 5.01 -9.27
N SER A 392 24.94 5.91 -9.43
CA SER A 392 23.62 5.74 -8.82
C SER A 392 22.91 4.48 -9.32
N TRP A 393 23.02 4.16 -10.62
CA TRP A 393 22.44 2.96 -11.21
C TRP A 393 23.13 1.66 -10.76
N MET A 394 24.47 1.64 -10.71
CA MET A 394 25.22 0.46 -10.27
C MET A 394 24.96 0.14 -8.79
N GLN A 395 24.72 1.15 -7.95
CA GLN A 395 24.30 0.94 -6.57
C GLN A 395 23.01 0.13 -6.45
N THR A 396 22.03 0.38 -7.31
CA THR A 396 20.75 -0.35 -7.33
C THR A 396 20.87 -1.75 -7.94
N LEU A 397 21.82 -1.97 -8.88
CA LEU A 397 21.99 -3.27 -9.55
C LEU A 397 22.84 -4.28 -8.78
N TYR A 398 23.61 -3.83 -7.76
CA TYR A 398 24.53 -4.68 -7.00
C TYR A 398 23.88 -5.87 -6.29
N SER A 399 22.55 -5.88 -6.11
CA SER A 399 21.83 -7.01 -5.52
C SER A 399 21.56 -8.17 -6.46
N TYR A 400 21.75 -8.03 -7.78
CA TYR A 400 21.27 -9.02 -8.76
C TYR A 400 22.34 -9.63 -9.69
N ILE A 401 23.57 -9.11 -9.72
CA ILE A 401 24.64 -9.60 -10.62
C ILE A 401 25.99 -9.75 -9.88
N SER A 402 26.70 -10.85 -10.15
CA SER A 402 28.02 -11.16 -9.56
C SER A 402 29.10 -10.13 -9.96
N ALA A 403 30.15 -9.98 -9.16
CA ALA A 403 31.21 -8.99 -9.41
C ALA A 403 31.95 -9.17 -10.74
N ARG A 404 32.11 -10.42 -11.20
CA ARG A 404 32.85 -10.76 -12.41
C ARG A 404 32.08 -10.42 -13.70
N GLU A 405 30.79 -10.72 -13.70
CA GLU A 405 29.88 -10.40 -14.82
C GLU A 405 29.72 -8.88 -14.99
N ARG A 406 29.80 -8.11 -13.88
CA ARG A 406 29.80 -6.64 -13.90
C ARG A 406 31.03 -6.07 -14.62
N GLU A 407 32.21 -6.59 -14.30
CA GLU A 407 33.47 -6.10 -14.85
C GLU A 407 33.56 -6.36 -16.36
N GLU A 408 33.13 -7.55 -16.79
CA GLU A 408 33.24 -8.00 -18.18
C GLU A 408 32.22 -7.34 -19.12
N ILE A 409 30.97 -7.14 -18.66
CA ILE A 409 29.89 -6.63 -19.53
C ILE A 409 29.82 -5.10 -19.54
N ALA A 410 30.17 -4.44 -18.42
CA ALA A 410 29.95 -3.01 -18.25
C ALA A 410 31.23 -2.22 -17.97
N GLU A 411 32.09 -2.68 -17.06
CA GLU A 411 33.15 -1.84 -16.52
C GLU A 411 34.35 -1.73 -17.47
N ALA A 412 34.85 -2.86 -18.01
CA ALA A 412 36.02 -2.89 -18.88
C ALA A 412 35.84 -2.16 -20.24
N PRO A 413 34.74 -2.34 -21.00
CA PRO A 413 34.56 -1.63 -22.26
C PRO A 413 34.46 -0.11 -22.06
N ILE A 414 33.88 0.32 -20.92
CA ILE A 414 33.66 1.73 -20.61
C ILE A 414 34.94 2.38 -20.09
N GLU A 415 35.73 1.69 -19.27
CA GLU A 415 37.05 2.18 -18.86
C GLU A 415 37.97 2.36 -20.08
N GLN A 416 37.94 1.41 -21.02
CA GLN A 416 38.68 1.52 -22.28
C GLN A 416 38.20 2.72 -23.11
N ALA A 417 36.90 2.95 -23.24
CA ALA A 417 36.36 4.14 -23.91
C ALA A 417 36.78 5.46 -23.22
N MET A 418 36.77 5.50 -21.88
CA MET A 418 37.23 6.65 -21.09
C MET A 418 38.74 6.89 -21.23
N LYS A 419 39.54 5.83 -21.31
CA LYS A 419 40.98 5.91 -21.55
C LYS A 419 41.27 6.50 -22.93
N ASN A 420 40.63 5.99 -23.98
CA ASN A 420 40.75 6.50 -25.34
C ASN A 420 40.33 7.98 -25.44
N TYR A 421 39.28 8.38 -24.72
CA TYR A 421 38.87 9.78 -24.63
C TYR A 421 39.95 10.65 -23.95
N ARG A 422 40.54 10.21 -22.83
CA ARG A 422 41.60 10.96 -22.13
C ARG A 422 42.85 11.12 -22.99
N GLU A 423 43.24 10.08 -23.73
CA GLU A 423 44.37 10.11 -24.67
C GLU A 423 44.10 11.09 -25.82
N THR A 424 42.94 10.96 -26.46
CA THR A 424 42.51 11.87 -27.55
C THR A 424 42.45 13.32 -27.05
N ARG A 425 41.95 13.54 -25.83
CA ARG A 425 41.88 14.84 -25.16
C ARG A 425 43.27 15.45 -24.95
N LEU A 426 44.26 14.66 -24.54
CA LEU A 426 45.62 15.14 -24.31
C LEU A 426 46.26 15.61 -25.63
N ILE A 427 46.12 14.81 -26.69
CA ILE A 427 46.63 15.14 -28.02
C ILE A 427 46.00 16.46 -28.54
N LEU A 428 44.66 16.56 -28.48
CA LEU A 428 43.95 17.78 -28.91
C LEU A 428 44.37 19.02 -28.10
N THR A 429 44.53 18.89 -26.78
CA THR A 429 44.95 20.01 -25.93
C THR A 429 46.32 20.54 -26.34
N VAL A 430 47.27 19.66 -26.65
CA VAL A 430 48.62 20.04 -27.13
C VAL A 430 48.53 20.77 -28.47
N VAL A 431 47.73 20.27 -29.42
CA VAL A 431 47.56 20.89 -30.74
C VAL A 431 46.95 22.29 -30.63
N TYR A 432 45.88 22.46 -29.84
CA TYR A 432 45.24 23.76 -29.64
C TYR A 432 46.13 24.73 -28.86
N ALA A 433 46.87 24.26 -27.85
CA ALA A 433 47.82 25.09 -27.11
C ALA A 433 48.97 25.59 -28.01
N PHE A 434 49.49 24.74 -28.90
CA PHE A 434 50.49 25.12 -29.88
C PHE A 434 49.95 26.15 -30.87
N LEU A 435 48.72 25.95 -31.39
CA LEU A 435 48.07 26.89 -32.29
C LEU A 435 47.88 28.27 -31.64
N VAL A 436 47.39 28.32 -30.40
CA VAL A 436 47.22 29.57 -29.65
C VAL A 436 48.57 30.24 -29.40
N ALA A 437 49.60 29.48 -29.02
CA ALA A 437 50.95 30.00 -28.82
C ALA A 437 51.56 30.57 -30.11
N ALA A 438 51.37 29.90 -31.25
CA ALA A 438 51.82 30.36 -32.55
C ALA A 438 51.13 31.66 -32.98
N LEU A 439 49.81 31.78 -32.73
CA LEU A 439 49.06 33.00 -33.00
C LEU A 439 49.53 34.17 -32.12
N ILE A 440 49.75 33.92 -30.82
CA ILE A 440 50.29 34.93 -29.90
C ILE A 440 51.70 35.36 -30.34
N ALA A 441 52.58 34.41 -30.68
CA ALA A 441 53.93 34.69 -31.13
C ALA A 441 53.94 35.49 -32.44
N ALA A 442 53.07 35.15 -33.39
CA ALA A 442 52.88 35.90 -34.63
C ALA A 442 52.41 37.35 -34.35
N GLY A 443 51.45 37.53 -33.44
CA GLY A 443 50.98 38.84 -33.01
C GLY A 443 52.05 39.70 -32.33
N VAL A 444 52.89 39.10 -31.47
CA VAL A 444 54.01 39.79 -30.84
C VAL A 444 55.11 40.15 -31.85
N HIS A 445 55.42 39.24 -32.77
CA HIS A 445 56.37 39.48 -33.84
C HIS A 445 55.93 40.64 -34.75
N THR A 446 54.64 40.73 -35.07
CA THR A 446 54.09 41.85 -35.85
C THR A 446 54.12 43.18 -35.09
N LEU A 447 53.93 43.19 -33.76
CA LEU A 447 54.12 44.40 -32.94
C LEU A 447 55.58 44.85 -32.88
N ASN A 448 56.52 43.90 -32.75
CA ASN A 448 57.95 44.20 -32.61
C ASN A 448 58.60 44.70 -33.93
N HIS A 449 57.97 44.45 -35.08
CA HIS A 449 58.42 44.94 -36.38
C HIS A 449 57.57 46.09 -36.91
N ALA A 450 56.81 46.76 -36.06
CA ALA A 450 56.12 47.98 -36.42
C ALA A 450 57.13 49.13 -36.58
N PRO A 451 57.28 49.75 -37.77
CA PRO A 451 58.10 50.95 -37.89
C PRO A 451 57.44 52.07 -37.09
N ALA A 452 58.15 52.56 -36.07
CA ALA A 452 57.82 53.81 -35.40
C ALA A 452 58.03 54.93 -36.41
N ASP A 453 56.99 55.69 -36.75
CA ASP A 453 57.19 56.87 -37.59
C ASP A 453 56.67 58.15 -36.91
N GLN A 454 57.62 59.09 -36.84
CA GLN A 454 57.52 60.55 -36.75
C GLN A 454 57.43 61.23 -35.38
N THR A 455 58.56 61.81 -34.98
CA THR A 455 58.60 63.17 -34.41
C THR A 455 59.79 63.94 -35.00
N THR A 456 59.46 64.86 -35.91
CA THR A 456 60.00 66.23 -36.02
C THR A 456 61.48 66.48 -35.71
N ASN A 457 62.25 66.96 -36.70
CA ASN A 457 62.94 68.26 -36.65
C ASN A 457 63.69 68.61 -37.95
N HIS A 458 63.29 69.73 -38.55
CA HIS A 458 64.15 70.61 -39.36
C HIS A 458 65.19 71.29 -38.44
N PRO A 459 66.41 71.64 -38.89
CA PRO A 459 66.59 72.88 -39.70
C PRO A 459 67.76 72.92 -40.74
N ALA A 460 67.51 73.72 -41.78
CA ALA A 460 68.35 74.73 -42.47
C ALA A 460 69.89 74.62 -42.62
N ALA A 461 70.36 74.70 -43.88
CA ALA A 461 71.35 75.66 -44.43
C ALA A 461 71.54 75.38 -45.95
N MET A 462 70.92 76.16 -46.85
CA MET A 462 71.48 77.25 -47.68
C MET A 462 72.55 76.89 -48.75
N GLU A 463 72.33 77.51 -49.92
CA GLU A 463 73.28 77.89 -51.00
C GLU A 463 73.25 76.99 -52.26
N LYS A 464 72.97 77.42 -53.51
CA LYS A 464 72.55 78.69 -54.17
C LYS A 464 71.94 78.34 -55.56
N PRO A 465 71.34 79.29 -56.29
CA PRO A 465 70.40 79.07 -57.40
C PRO A 465 70.99 79.26 -58.81
N GLN A 466 70.35 78.66 -59.82
CA GLN A 466 70.35 79.14 -61.21
C GLN A 466 69.00 78.85 -61.91
N LEU A 467 68.38 79.95 -62.36
CA LEU A 467 67.19 80.11 -63.23
C LEU A 467 67.52 79.76 -64.73
N PRO A 468 66.64 79.97 -65.73
CA PRO A 468 65.27 79.46 -65.92
C PRO A 468 64.97 79.07 -67.40
N GLN A 469 64.03 78.15 -67.70
CA GLN A 469 63.24 78.17 -68.96
C GLN A 469 61.89 77.48 -68.66
N SER A 470 60.72 78.14 -68.59
CA SER A 470 59.97 78.95 -69.58
C SER A 470 59.50 78.17 -70.82
N LYS A 471 58.24 77.69 -70.74
CA LYS A 471 57.13 77.79 -71.73
C LYS A 471 55.93 77.01 -71.15
N SER A 472 54.85 77.63 -70.64
CA SER A 472 53.74 78.32 -71.36
C SER A 472 53.17 77.43 -72.49
N THR A 473 51.89 77.05 -72.59
CA THR A 473 50.61 77.55 -72.03
C THR A 473 49.51 76.49 -72.39
N PRO A 474 48.20 76.69 -72.14
CA PRO A 474 47.28 75.64 -71.67
C PRO A 474 46.06 75.49 -72.60
N SER A 475 44.93 75.06 -72.04
CA SER A 475 43.56 75.44 -72.42
C SER A 475 42.70 74.37 -73.11
N ASP A 476 41.88 73.71 -72.28
CA ASP A 476 40.42 73.85 -72.24
C ASP A 476 39.57 73.90 -73.53
N LYS A 477 38.49 73.10 -73.45
CA LYS A 477 37.14 73.18 -74.04
C LYS A 477 36.94 72.67 -75.48
N HIS A 478 36.20 71.56 -75.62
CA HIS A 478 34.72 71.57 -75.69
C HIS A 478 34.13 70.17 -75.57
#